data_AF-A0A6I6R0R9-F1
#
_entry.id   AF-A0A6I6R0R9-F1
#
_cell.length_a   1.000
_cell.length_b   1.000
_cell.length_c   1.000
_cell.angle_alpha   90.00
_cell.angle_beta   90.00
_cell.angle_gamma   90.00
#
_symmetry.space_group_name_H-M   'P 1'
#
loop_
_entity.id
_entity.type
_entity.pdbx_description
1 polymer ?
#
loop_
_entity_poly.entity_id
_entity_poly.type
_entity_poly.pdbx_seq_one_letter_code
_entity_poly.pdbx_strand_id
1 'polypeptide(L)'
;MSGAECSCGERFATWEEYGRHVDGLVSTPPETREEAIENALADHLGDPYGRGDWDGRLEPSVGDHGLFHCGCGWKSSVPDIGEWRRHMADAILAELAEVRERG
;
A
#
# COMPACT_ATOMS: atom_id res chain seq x y z
N MET A 1 9.83 30.29 7.80
CA MET A 1 8.96 29.21 7.29
C MET A 1 8.82 28.21 8.42
N SER A 2 7.61 27.93 8.88
CA SER A 2 7.35 26.86 9.84
C SER A 2 7.68 25.52 9.18
N GLY A 3 8.52 24.72 9.84
CA GLY A 3 8.94 23.40 9.35
C GLY A 3 7.77 22.43 9.17
N ALA A 4 8.00 21.35 8.42
CA ALA A 4 7.04 20.25 8.25
C ALA A 4 7.20 19.24 9.41
N GLU A 5 6.10 18.67 9.87
CA GLU A 5 6.09 17.61 10.90
C GLU A 5 5.52 16.33 10.29
N CYS A 6 6.25 15.21 10.43
CA CYS A 6 5.79 13.90 10.02
C CYS A 6 4.95 13.25 11.13
N SER A 7 4.05 12.33 10.79
CA SER A 7 3.22 11.60 11.76
C SER A 7 4.04 10.79 12.77
N CYS A 8 5.29 10.46 12.45
CA CYS A 8 6.27 9.86 13.36
C CYS A 8 6.81 10.83 14.42
N GLY A 9 6.44 12.13 14.37
CA GLY A 9 6.86 13.16 15.31
C GLY A 9 8.15 13.90 14.94
N GLU A 10 8.84 13.51 13.86
CA GLU A 10 10.01 14.23 13.36
C GLU A 10 9.64 15.57 12.71
N ARG A 11 10.49 16.58 12.93
CA ARG A 11 10.31 17.95 12.40
C ARG A 11 11.45 18.33 11.48
N PHE A 12 11.10 18.86 10.32
CA PHE A 12 12.03 19.17 9.24
C PHE A 12 12.04 20.67 8.95
N ALA A 13 13.22 21.25 8.77
CA ALA A 13 13.35 22.67 8.48
C ALA A 13 12.92 23.01 7.05
N THR A 14 12.96 22.04 6.14
CA THR A 14 12.60 22.18 4.74
C THR A 14 11.68 21.06 4.25
N TRP A 15 10.93 21.34 3.19
CA TRP A 15 10.12 20.32 2.50
C TRP A 15 10.96 19.25 1.80
N GLU A 16 12.17 19.58 1.36
CA GLU A 16 13.08 18.63 0.73
C GLU A 16 13.59 17.58 1.74
N GLU A 17 13.91 17.99 2.96
CA GLU A 17 14.28 17.07 4.04
C GLU A 17 13.12 16.18 4.45
N TYR A 18 11.91 16.76 4.56
CA TYR A 18 10.69 16.00 4.81
C TYR A 18 10.45 14.95 3.70
N GLY A 19 10.58 15.35 2.43
CA GLY A 19 10.42 14.45 1.29
C GLY A 19 11.39 13.27 1.34
N ARG A 20 12.69 13.53 1.57
CA ARG A 20 13.69 12.46 1.72
C ARG A 20 13.39 11.51 2.89
N HIS A 21 12.84 12.02 3.98
CA HIS A 21 12.43 11.19 5.11
C HIS A 21 11.25 10.28 4.74
N VAL A 22 10.20 10.85 4.13
CA VAL A 22 9.04 10.08 3.65
C VAL A 22 9.47 9.03 2.62
N ASP A 23 10.32 9.40 1.66
CA ASP A 23 10.85 8.47 0.65
C ASP A 23 11.59 7.29 1.31
N GLY A 24 12.36 7.56 2.37
CA GLY A 24 13.04 6.54 3.16
C GLY A 24 12.06 5.60 3.88
N LEU A 25 11.02 6.14 4.50
CA LEU A 25 9.97 5.35 5.14
C LEU A 25 9.23 4.47 4.13
N VAL A 26 8.81 5.03 3.00
CA VAL A 26 8.07 4.31 1.95
C VAL A 26 8.92 3.25 1.25
N SER A 27 10.24 3.44 1.19
CA SER A 27 11.16 2.49 0.57
C SER A 27 11.71 1.44 1.54
N THR A 28 11.30 1.46 2.81
CA THR A 28 11.79 0.50 3.80
C THR A 28 11.16 -0.88 3.57
N PRO A 29 11.95 -1.94 3.32
CA PRO A 29 11.41 -3.28 3.17
C PRO A 29 10.77 -3.79 4.46
N PRO A 30 9.75 -4.66 4.38
CA PRO A 30 9.11 -5.24 5.56
C PRO A 30 10.10 -6.08 6.38
N GLU A 31 10.03 -5.98 7.71
CA GLU A 31 10.86 -6.78 8.61
C GLU A 31 10.29 -8.18 8.86
N THR A 32 8.98 -8.34 8.69
CA THR A 32 8.27 -9.59 8.95
C THR A 32 7.37 -9.96 7.78
N ARG A 33 7.00 -11.24 7.71
CA ARG A 33 6.07 -11.73 6.68
C ARG A 33 4.68 -11.15 6.88
N GLU A 34 4.28 -10.97 8.14
CA GLU A 34 3.03 -10.33 8.54
C GLU A 34 2.98 -8.89 8.03
N GLU A 35 4.04 -8.10 8.28
CA GLU A 35 4.15 -6.73 7.78
C GLU A 35 4.14 -6.66 6.24
N ALA A 36 4.81 -7.59 5.55
CA ALA A 36 4.76 -7.68 4.09
C ALA A 36 3.34 -7.90 3.55
N ILE A 37 2.56 -8.77 4.22
CA ILE A 37 1.16 -9.00 3.86
C ILE A 37 0.33 -7.74 4.15
N GLU A 38 0.53 -7.10 5.30
CA GLU A 38 -0.18 -5.86 5.66
C GLU A 38 0.11 -4.73 4.67
N ASN A 39 1.37 -4.55 4.25
CA ASN A 39 1.77 -3.58 3.23
C ASN A 39 1.06 -3.84 1.89
N ALA A 40 1.10 -5.09 1.41
CA ALA A 40 0.41 -5.47 0.17
C ALA A 40 -1.10 -5.19 0.25
N LEU A 41 -1.74 -5.53 1.38
CA LEU A 41 -3.16 -5.29 1.58
C LEU A 41 -3.48 -3.79 1.65
N ALA A 42 -2.68 -2.99 2.35
CA ALA A 42 -2.90 -1.55 2.47
C ALA A 42 -2.74 -0.84 1.10
N ASP A 43 -1.75 -1.23 0.30
CA ASP A 43 -1.53 -0.66 -1.04
C ASP A 43 -2.64 -1.05 -2.04
N HIS A 44 -3.17 -2.27 -1.92
CA HIS A 44 -4.12 -2.80 -2.91
C HIS A 44 -5.59 -2.59 -2.52
N LEU A 45 -5.92 -2.60 -1.23
CA LEU A 45 -7.28 -2.51 -0.69
C LEU A 45 -7.56 -1.21 0.06
N GLY A 46 -6.54 -0.38 0.29
CA GLY A 46 -6.60 0.82 1.13
C GLY A 46 -6.31 0.51 2.60
N ASP A 47 -5.93 1.54 3.37
CA ASP A 47 -5.59 1.42 4.80
C ASP A 47 -6.79 0.90 5.62
N PRO A 48 -6.69 -0.30 6.24
CA PRO A 48 -7.78 -0.86 7.02
C PRO A 48 -8.09 -0.13 8.32
N TYR A 49 -7.18 0.73 8.79
CA TYR A 49 -7.32 1.51 10.01
C TYR A 49 -7.61 3.00 9.75
N GLY A 50 -7.54 3.45 8.49
CA GLY A 50 -7.60 4.85 8.09
C GLY A 50 -9.00 5.45 7.97
N ARG A 51 -10.06 4.62 7.92
CA ARG A 51 -11.46 5.10 7.85
C ARG A 51 -12.40 4.25 8.71
N GLY A 52 -13.26 4.90 9.49
CA GLY A 52 -14.23 4.26 10.37
C GLY A 52 -15.39 3.51 9.68
N ASP A 53 -15.32 3.29 8.36
CA ASP A 53 -16.33 2.59 7.57
C ASP A 53 -15.74 1.51 6.65
N TRP A 54 -15.04 0.56 7.27
CA TRP A 54 -14.41 -0.58 6.60
C TRP A 54 -15.41 -1.49 5.84
N ASP A 55 -16.63 -1.62 6.34
CA ASP A 55 -17.68 -2.51 5.80
C ASP A 55 -18.20 -2.13 4.39
N GLY A 56 -17.80 -0.98 3.83
CA GLY A 56 -18.30 -0.52 2.53
C GLY A 56 -17.25 -0.07 1.53
N ARG A 57 -15.95 -0.13 1.85
CA ARG A 57 -14.90 0.59 1.09
C ARG A 57 -13.56 -0.12 0.98
N LEU A 58 -13.55 -1.44 0.79
CA LEU A 58 -12.33 -2.05 0.26
C LEU A 58 -12.12 -1.51 -1.17
N GLU A 59 -10.90 -1.07 -1.48
CA GLU A 59 -10.55 -0.46 -2.77
C GLU A 59 -10.38 -1.43 -3.96
N PRO A 60 -10.82 -2.71 -3.97
CA PRO A 60 -11.30 -3.29 -5.21
C PRO A 60 -12.66 -2.68 -5.53
N SER A 61 -12.66 -1.57 -6.26
CA SER A 61 -13.91 -1.07 -6.85
C SER A 61 -14.16 -1.77 -8.19
N VAL A 62 -15.41 -2.15 -8.42
CA VAL A 62 -15.85 -2.60 -9.75
C VAL A 62 -16.17 -1.33 -10.54
N GLY A 63 -15.28 -0.96 -11.45
CA GLY A 63 -15.42 0.18 -12.34
C GLY A 63 -16.45 -0.06 -13.44
N ASP A 64 -16.58 0.94 -14.33
CA ASP A 64 -17.45 0.83 -15.50
C ASP A 64 -17.13 -0.45 -16.28
N HIS A 65 -18.18 -1.15 -16.71
CA HIS A 65 -18.12 -2.44 -17.42
C HIS A 65 -17.69 -3.66 -16.59
N GLY A 66 -17.67 -3.57 -15.26
CA GLY A 66 -17.43 -4.73 -14.39
C GLY A 66 -15.96 -5.03 -14.15
N LEU A 67 -15.06 -4.13 -14.54
CA LEU A 67 -13.61 -4.28 -14.37
C LEU A 67 -13.19 -4.00 -12.93
N PHE A 68 -12.22 -4.75 -12.43
CA PHE A 68 -11.65 -4.53 -11.09
C PHE A 68 -10.58 -3.46 -11.15
N HIS A 69 -10.64 -2.50 -10.23
CA HIS A 69 -9.62 -1.47 -10.03
C HIS A 69 -9.01 -1.67 -8.65
N CYS A 70 -7.68 -1.65 -8.54
CA CYS A 70 -6.95 -1.80 -7.27
C CYS A 70 -6.40 -0.46 -6.78
N GLY A 71 -6.19 -0.31 -5.46
CA GLY A 71 -5.59 0.89 -4.85
C GLY A 71 -4.23 1.26 -5.46
N CYS A 72 -3.42 0.26 -5.81
CA CYS A 72 -2.12 0.40 -6.47
C CYS A 72 -2.20 0.94 -7.93
N GLY A 73 -3.41 1.22 -8.44
CA GLY A 73 -3.65 1.74 -9.78
C GLY A 73 -3.82 0.67 -10.87
N TRP A 74 -3.67 -0.61 -10.52
CA TRP A 74 -3.94 -1.72 -11.44
C TRP A 74 -5.42 -1.79 -11.84
N LYS A 75 -5.67 -2.18 -13.09
CA LYS A 75 -7.01 -2.39 -13.64
C LYS A 75 -7.07 -3.71 -14.40
N SER A 76 -8.12 -4.49 -14.16
CA SER A 76 -8.34 -5.73 -14.89
C SER A 76 -8.63 -5.45 -16.35
N SER A 77 -8.15 -6.33 -17.23
CA SER A 77 -8.42 -6.24 -18.67
C SER A 77 -9.80 -6.79 -19.03
N VAL A 78 -10.33 -7.69 -18.20
CA VAL A 78 -11.66 -8.29 -18.32
C VAL A 78 -12.38 -8.29 -16.96
N PRO A 79 -13.71 -8.44 -16.92
CA PRO A 79 -14.46 -8.59 -15.67
C PRO A 79 -14.28 -10.01 -15.07
N ASP A 80 -13.03 -10.42 -14.84
CA ASP A 80 -12.66 -11.73 -14.29
C ASP A 80 -12.07 -11.59 -12.88
N ILE A 81 -12.78 -12.13 -11.89
CA ILE A 81 -12.30 -12.20 -10.51
C ILE A 81 -11.01 -13.04 -10.39
N GLY A 82 -10.79 -13.99 -11.30
CA GLY A 82 -9.56 -14.76 -11.37
C GLY A 82 -8.35 -13.90 -11.72
N GLU A 83 -8.51 -12.89 -12.58
CA GLU A 83 -7.44 -11.94 -12.94
C GLU A 83 -7.04 -11.11 -11.73
N TRP A 84 -8.02 -10.56 -11.01
CA TRP A 84 -7.76 -9.82 -9.77
C TRP A 84 -7.11 -10.70 -8.69
N ARG A 85 -7.57 -11.94 -8.50
CA ARG A 85 -6.97 -12.87 -7.53
C ARG A 85 -5.50 -13.18 -7.82
N ARG A 86 -5.16 -13.37 -9.10
CA ARG A 86 -3.76 -13.59 -9.51
C ARG A 86 -2.91 -12.36 -9.24
N HIS A 87 -3.41 -11.18 -9.61
CA HIS A 87 -2.73 -9.91 -9.31
C HIS A 87 -2.44 -9.72 -7.81
N MET A 88 -3.44 -9.94 -6.94
CA MET A 88 -3.25 -9.88 -5.48
C MET A 88 -2.24 -10.90 -4.97
N ALA A 89 -2.29 -12.14 -5.49
CA ALA A 89 -1.35 -13.18 -5.08
C ALA A 89 0.09 -12.84 -5.49
N ASP A 90 0.29 -12.34 -6.71
CA ASP A 90 1.60 -11.92 -7.21
C ASP A 90 2.16 -10.76 -6.38
N ALA A 91 1.32 -9.78 -5.99
CA ALA A 91 1.71 -8.67 -5.13
C ALA A 91 2.15 -9.14 -3.74
N ILE A 92 1.39 -10.02 -3.09
CA ILE A 92 1.75 -10.59 -1.79
C ILE A 92 3.07 -11.38 -1.88
N LEU A 93 3.25 -12.17 -2.94
CA LEU A 93 4.47 -12.93 -3.15
C LEU A 93 5.69 -12.03 -3.40
N ALA A 94 5.51 -10.91 -4.10
CA ALA A 94 6.57 -9.93 -4.32
C ALA A 94 6.98 -9.25 -3.02
N GLU A 95 6.03 -8.75 -2.22
CA GLU A 95 6.32 -8.14 -0.91
C GLU A 95 6.98 -9.14 0.05
N LEU A 96 6.52 -10.39 0.06
CA LEU A 96 7.15 -11.45 0.86
C LEU A 96 8.60 -11.74 0.44
N ALA A 97 8.98 -11.48 -0.82
CA ALA A 97 10.35 -11.65 -1.28
C ALA A 97 11.29 -10.55 -0.80
N GLU A 98 10.76 -9.39 -0.43
CA GLU A 98 11.52 -8.25 0.12
C GLU A 98 11.76 -8.36 1.63
N VAL A 99 11.14 -9.35 2.30
CA VAL A 99 11.30 -9.57 3.74
C VAL A 99 12.76 -9.84 4.07
N ARG A 100 13.33 -9.00 4.94
CA ARG A 100 14.69 -9.23 5.46
C ARG A 100 14.70 -10.45 6.39
N GLU A 101 15.31 -11.54 5.96
CA GLU A 101 15.57 -12.68 6.83
C GLU A 101 16.47 -12.24 8.00
N ARG A 102 15.98 -12.41 9.24
CA ARG A 102 16.79 -12.19 10.44
C ARG A 102 17.85 -13.30 10.52
N GLY A 103 19.10 -12.93 10.32
CA GLY A 103 20.28 -13.76 10.65
C GLY A 103 20.44 -13.94 12.16
#